data_AF-A0A519N7R9-F1
#
_entry.id   AF-A0A519N7R9-F1
#
_cell.length_a   1.000
_cell.length_b   1.000
_cell.length_c   1.000
_cell.angle_alpha   90.00
_cell.angle_beta   90.00
_cell.angle_gamma   90.00
#
_symmetry.space_group_name_H-M   'P 1'
#
loop_
_entity.id
_entity.type
_entity.pdbx_description
1 polymer ?
#
loop_
_entity_poly.entity_id
_entity_poly.type
_entity_poly.pdbx_seq_one_letter_code
_entity_poly.pdbx_strand_id
1 'polypeptide(L)' 'MTRADNIRNSIIDKLLTISNKDYLSALYQLISSSSVNEDVIQLSEAQILMLNMSEDDIKSDRIVSQKDLDKMDLEWLKGL' A
#
# COMPACT_ATOMS: atom_id res chain seq x y z
N MET A 1 -4.77 -7.78 -18.16
CA MET A 1 -5.29 -6.40 -18.05
C MET A 1 -6.79 -6.45 -18.30
N THR A 2 -7.60 -6.08 -17.33
CA THR A 2 -9.07 -6.14 -17.43
C THR A 2 -9.63 -4.91 -18.13
N ARG A 3 -10.90 -4.95 -18.56
CA ARG A 3 -11.61 -3.78 -19.11
C ARG A 3 -11.61 -2.60 -18.13
N ALA A 4 -11.66 -2.88 -16.83
CA ALA A 4 -11.59 -1.87 -15.78
C ALA A 4 -10.21 -1.21 -15.69
N ASP A 5 -9.13 -1.97 -15.90
CA ASP A 5 -7.76 -1.43 -15.86
C ASP A 5 -7.51 -0.47 -17.04
N ASN A 6 -8.03 -0.78 -18.23
CA ASN A 6 -7.96 0.12 -19.38
C ASN A 6 -8.69 1.44 -19.13
N ILE A 7 -9.83 1.39 -18.44
CA ILE A 7 -10.60 2.58 -18.08
C ILE A 7 -9.84 3.43 -17.06
N ARG A 8 -9.25 2.80 -16.02
CA ARG A 8 -8.42 3.50 -15.03
C ARG A 8 -7.23 4.20 -15.66
N ASN A 9 -6.47 3.50 -16.53
CA ASN A 9 -5.32 4.08 -17.21
C ASN A 9 -5.73 5.28 -18.08
N SER A 10 -6.83 5.17 -18.84
CA SER A 10 -7.33 6.29 -19.65
C SER A 10 -7.78 7.49 -18.82
N ILE A 11 -8.29 7.28 -17.60
CA ILE A 11 -8.65 8.36 -16.67
C ILE A 11 -7.39 9.05 -16.15
N ILE A 12 -6.36 8.28 -15.77
CA ILE A 12 -5.06 8.82 -15.31
C ILE A 12 -4.42 9.70 -16.40
N ASP A 13 -4.41 9.23 -17.65
CA ASP A 13 -3.86 10.01 -18.77
C ASP A 13 -4.59 11.35 -18.95
N LYS A 14 -5.93 11.34 -18.83
CA LYS A 14 -6.72 12.57 -18.92
C LYS A 14 -6.46 13.50 -17.74
N LEU A 15 -6.35 12.97 -16.52
CA LEU A 15 -6.01 13.75 -15.32
C LEU A 15 -4.68 14.51 -15.48
N LEU A 16 -3.66 13.84 -16.02
CA LEU A 16 -2.33 14.42 -16.22
C LEU A 16 -2.32 15.56 -17.26
N THR A 17 -3.32 15.64 -18.14
CA THR A 17 -3.45 16.71 -19.14
C THR A 17 -4.23 17.94 -18.65
N ILE A 18 -4.87 17.88 -17.47
CA ILE A 18 -5.67 18.98 -16.94
C ILE A 18 -4.78 19.95 -16.16
N SER A 19 -4.68 21.18 -16.66
CA SER A 19 -3.99 22.27 -15.95
C SER A 19 -4.92 23.13 -15.09
N ASN A 20 -6.24 22.98 -15.23
CA ASN A 20 -7.22 23.79 -14.52
C ASN A 20 -7.44 23.25 -13.09
N LYS A 21 -7.05 24.05 -12.10
CA LYS A 21 -7.13 23.70 -10.68
C LYS A 21 -8.57 23.54 -10.17
N ASP A 22 -9.49 24.38 -10.62
CA ASP A 22 -10.88 24.35 -10.18
C ASP A 22 -11.58 23.08 -10.69
N TYR A 23 -11.24 22.67 -11.92
CA TYR A 23 -11.73 21.43 -12.51
C TYR A 23 -11.19 20.20 -11.76
N LEU A 24 -9.91 20.17 -11.41
CA LEU A 24 -9.32 19.12 -10.58
C LEU A 24 -9.97 19.06 -9.20
N SER A 25 -10.27 20.21 -8.59
CA SER A 25 -10.91 20.31 -7.29
C SER A 25 -12.34 19.74 -7.30
N ALA A 26 -13.14 20.11 -8.31
CA ALA A 26 -14.49 19.58 -8.49
C ALA A 26 -14.50 18.06 -8.74
N LEU A 27 -13.54 17.57 -9.52
CA LEU A 27 -13.40 16.14 -9.79
C LEU A 27 -12.97 15.37 -8.53
N TYR A 28 -12.04 15.91 -7.75
CA TYR A 28 -11.66 15.35 -6.46
C TYR A 28 -12.87 15.22 -5.53
N GLN A 29 -13.66 16.29 -5.38
CA GLN A 29 -14.89 16.26 -4.57
C GLN A 29 -15.92 15.25 -5.09
N LEU A 30 -16.07 15.10 -6.40
CA LEU A 30 -16.97 14.12 -7.01
C LEU A 30 -16.54 12.68 -6.66
N ILE A 31 -15.24 12.38 -6.75
CA ILE A 31 -14.71 11.05 -6.44
C ILE A 31 -14.78 10.77 -4.93
N SER A 32 -14.48 11.76 -4.09
CA SER A 32 -14.55 11.63 -2.63
C SER A 32 -15.98 11.50 -2.10
N SER A 33 -16.97 12.03 -2.82
CA SER A 33 -18.40 11.92 -2.45
C SER A 33 -19.08 10.70 -3.05
N SER A 34 -18.53 10.13 -4.13
CA SER A 34 -18.90 8.78 -4.53
C SER A 34 -18.41 7.85 -3.43
N SER A 35 -19.34 7.24 -2.70
CA SER A 35 -19.03 6.19 -1.74
C SER A 35 -18.32 5.06 -2.49
N VAL A 36 -17.00 5.16 -2.59
CA VAL A 36 -16.15 3.99 -2.67
C VAL A 36 -16.61 3.22 -1.44
N ASN A 37 -17.29 2.09 -1.65
CA ASN A 37 -17.35 1.10 -0.59
C ASN A 37 -15.89 0.96 -0.19
N GLU A 38 -15.55 1.49 0.99
CA GLU A 38 -14.38 1.04 1.70
C GLU A 38 -14.64 -0.44 1.87
N ASP A 39 -14.29 -1.23 0.86
CA ASP A 39 -14.00 -2.63 1.01
C ASP A 39 -12.86 -2.59 2.02
N VAL A 40 -13.25 -2.55 3.30
CA VAL A 40 -12.38 -2.70 4.44
C VAL A 40 -11.59 -3.93 4.09
N ILE A 41 -10.32 -3.73 3.72
CA ILE A 41 -9.48 -4.80 3.18
C ILE A 41 -9.52 -5.91 4.22
N GLN A 42 -10.26 -6.97 3.92
CA GLN A 42 -10.40 -8.09 4.84
C GLN A 42 -9.10 -8.86 4.74
N LEU A 43 -8.34 -8.82 5.83
CA LEU A 43 -7.14 -9.63 5.94
C LEU A 43 -7.54 -11.10 5.93
N SER A 44 -6.81 -11.91 5.17
CA SER A 44 -6.93 -13.37 5.26
C SER A 44 -6.51 -13.86 6.66
N GLU A 45 -6.98 -15.04 7.05
CA GLU A 45 -6.59 -15.66 8.33
C GLU A 45 -5.07 -15.77 8.48
N ALA A 46 -4.35 -16.07 7.40
CA ALA A 46 -2.89 -16.15 7.40
C ALA A 46 -2.22 -14.80 7.66
N GLN A 47 -2.77 -13.71 7.12
CA GLN A 47 -2.25 -12.35 7.38
C GLN A 47 -2.52 -11.91 8.82
N ILE A 48 -3.71 -12.23 9.36
CA ILE A 48 -4.05 -11.97 10.76
C ILE A 48 -3.10 -12.76 11.68
N LEU A 49 -2.83 -14.02 11.35
CA LEU A 49 -1.88 -14.85 12.10
C LEU A 49 -0.47 -14.24 12.10
N MET A 50 0.01 -13.77 10.95
CA MET A 50 1.32 -13.12 10.84
C MET A 50 1.41 -11.88 11.75
N LEU A 51 0.37 -11.06 11.80
CA LEU A 51 0.32 -9.89 12.69
C LEU A 51 0.34 -10.30 14.16
N ASN A 52 -0.42 -11.34 14.54
CA ASN A 52 -0.41 -11.85 15.90
C ASN A 52 0.95 -12.41 16.32
N MET A 53 1.68 -13.06 15.40
CA MET A 53 3.05 -13.51 15.65
C MET A 53 3.99 -12.32 15.88
N SER A 54 3.85 -11.25 15.08
CA SER A 54 4.63 -10.02 15.27
C SER A 54 4.37 -9.36 16.63
N GLU A 55 3.11 -9.34 17.08
CA GLU A 55 2.75 -8.82 18.41
C GLU A 55 3.39 -9.63 19.55
N ASP A 56 3.47 -10.95 19.40
CA ASP A 56 4.14 -11.82 20.38
C ASP A 56 5.66 -11.61 20.39
N ASP A 57 6.27 -11.41 19.22
CA ASP A 57 7.69 -11.09 19.08
C ASP A 57 8.02 -9.76 19.75
N ILE A 58 7.19 -8.73 19.58
CA ILE A 58 7.34 -7.43 20.25
C ILE A 58 7.23 -7.57 21.77
N LYS A 59 6.22 -8.30 22.27
CA LYS A 59 6.04 -8.51 23.72
C LYS A 59 7.17 -9.31 24.36
N SER A 60 7.75 -10.23 23.60
CA SER A 60 8.82 -11.11 24.06
C SER A 60 10.22 -10.55 23.81
N ASP A 61 10.33 -9.29 23.37
CA ASP A 61 11.59 -8.61 23.01
C ASP A 61 12.43 -9.38 21.97
N ARG A 62 11.76 -10.14 21.08
CA ARG A 62 12.37 -10.84 19.94
C ARG A 62 12.43 -9.91 18.72
N ILE A 63 12.93 -8.71 18.94
CA ILE A 63 13.09 -7.67 17.92
C ILE A 63 14.55 -7.46 17.60
N VAL A 64 14.83 -7.02 16.38
CA VAL A 64 16.19 -6.67 15.94
C VAL A 64 16.19 -5.20 15.51
N SER A 65 17.26 -4.47 15.84
CA SER A 65 17.38 -3.09 15.38
C SER A 65 17.60 -3.05 13.87
N GLN A 66 17.11 -2.01 13.20
CA GLN A 66 17.31 -1.86 11.75
C GLN A 66 18.79 -1.94 11.38
N LYS A 67 19.67 -1.35 12.20
CA LYS A 67 21.12 -1.36 11.98
C LYS A 67 21.71 -2.77 12.02
N ASP A 68 21.23 -3.61 12.92
CA ASP A 68 21.70 -4.99 13.04
C ASP A 68 21.16 -5.85 11.90
N LEU A 69 19.91 -5.61 11.47
CA LEU A 69 19.32 -6.24 10.30
C LEU A 69 20.08 -5.88 9.02
N ASP A 70 20.42 -4.60 8.81
CA ASP A 70 21.23 -4.14 7.67
C ASP A 70 22.60 -4.84 7.64
N LYS A 71 23.20 -5.08 8.82
CA LYS A 71 24.48 -5.80 8.92
C LYS A 71 24.32 -7.27 8.55
N MET A 72 23.27 -7.93 9.02
CA MET A 72 22.96 -9.33 8.68
C MET A 72 22.73 -9.49 7.17
N ASP A 73 21.99 -8.56 6.55
CA ASP A 73 21.74 -8.55 5.11
C ASP A 73 23.06 -8.41 4.32
N LEU A 74 23.95 -7.51 4.75
CA LEU A 74 25.27 -7.35 4.14
C LEU A 74 26.17 -8.58 4.31
N GLU A 75 26.06 -9.29 5.43
CA GLU A 75 26.79 -10.55 5.64
C GLU A 75 26.21 -11.67 4.77
N TRP A 76 24.89 -11.75 4.63
CA TRP A 76 24.22 -12.70 3.75
C TRP A 76 24.60 -12.50 2.28
N LEU A 77 24.62 -11.24 1.81
CA LEU A 77 25.04 -10.89 0.45
C LEU A 77 26.50 -11.24 0.13
N LYS A 78 27.38 -11.33 1.14
CA LYS A 78 28.78 -11.74 0.97
C LYS A 78 28.97 -13.26 0.87
N GLY A 79 27.96 -14.03 1.28
CA GLY A 79 27.95 -15.50 1.19
C GLY A 79 27.39 -16.04 -0.13
N LEU A 80 26.96 -15.15 -1.02
CA LEU A 80 26.55 -15.40 -2.42
C LEU A 80 27.72 -15.16 -3.37
#